data_AF-A0A928D767-F1
#
_entry.id   AF-A0A928D767-F1
#
_cell.length_a   1.000
_cell.length_b   1.000
_cell.length_c   1.000
_cell.angle_alpha   90.00
_cell.angle_beta   90.00
_cell.angle_gamma   90.00
#
_symmetry.space_group_name_H-M   'P 1'
#
loop_
_entity.id
_entity.type
_entity.pdbx_description
1 polymer ?
#
loop_
_entity_poly.entity_id
_entity_poly.type
_entity_poly.pdbx_seq_one_letter_code
_entity_poly.pdbx_strand_id
1 'polypeptide(L)'
;MMRRIAHISVSVFAACAMAAAFAFDSGKWLAERGDDSDMLRLRAAYEDCVKKIEAPAENVSFPLETYPDGTVKSRLRAGRAFMFLDTGFIWGENIRVEQYRADGTTVEGFLTADNCIVDRKSKSGWVQGNAHMDWDGTLIKGRGIYFSFGREFIKIFSQTEIRAKSLRLGSGKELLQ
;
A
#
# COMPACT_ATOMS: atom_id res chain seq x y z
N MET A 1 -5.10 -72.05 -19.61
CA MET A 1 -3.83 -71.35 -19.33
C MET A 1 -3.56 -70.39 -20.49
N MET A 2 -4.06 -69.15 -20.41
CA MET A 2 -3.83 -68.09 -21.41
C MET A 2 -3.58 -66.79 -20.63
N ARG A 3 -2.31 -66.39 -20.56
CA ARG A 3 -1.88 -65.10 -20.00
C ARG A 3 -2.21 -64.00 -21.02
N ARG A 4 -3.15 -63.11 -20.70
CA ARG A 4 -3.30 -61.82 -21.38
C ARG A 4 -2.18 -60.90 -20.91
N ILE A 5 -1.30 -60.51 -21.82
CA ILE A 5 -0.35 -59.41 -21.63
C ILE A 5 -1.11 -58.13 -21.96
N ALA A 6 -1.36 -57.28 -20.97
CA ALA A 6 -1.79 -55.91 -21.18
C ALA A 6 -0.65 -54.99 -20.73
N HIS A 7 0.16 -54.55 -21.70
CA HIS A 7 1.00 -53.38 -21.54
C HIS A 7 0.17 -52.15 -21.91
N ILE A 8 -0.22 -51.35 -20.93
CA ILE A 8 -0.57 -49.94 -21.14
C ILE A 8 0.13 -49.17 -20.03
N SER A 9 1.29 -48.61 -20.35
CA SER A 9 2.00 -47.65 -19.53
C SER A 9 2.26 -46.43 -20.39
N VAL A 10 1.43 -45.40 -20.29
CA VAL A 10 1.83 -44.00 -20.52
C VAL A 10 0.94 -43.14 -19.63
N SER A 11 1.41 -42.90 -18.40
CA SER A 11 0.92 -41.81 -17.56
C SER A 11 1.79 -40.59 -17.85
N VAL A 12 1.31 -39.66 -18.67
CA VAL A 12 1.86 -38.31 -18.78
C VAL A 12 0.75 -37.32 -18.47
N PHE A 13 0.57 -37.04 -17.19
CA PHE A 13 -0.03 -35.79 -16.74
C PHE A 13 1.07 -35.01 -16.02
N ALA A 14 1.94 -34.38 -16.81
CA ALA A 14 2.78 -33.30 -16.34
C ALA A 14 1.90 -32.05 -16.18
N ALA A 15 1.10 -32.01 -15.11
CA ALA A 15 0.51 -30.78 -14.65
C ALA A 15 1.61 -29.96 -13.95
N CYS A 16 2.39 -29.21 -14.73
CA CYS A 16 3.19 -28.11 -14.19
C CYS A 16 2.23 -27.08 -13.61
N ALA A 17 1.98 -27.17 -12.31
CA ALA A 17 1.44 -26.09 -11.52
C ALA A 17 2.47 -24.95 -11.53
N MET A 18 2.33 -24.03 -12.49
CA MET A 18 2.97 -22.71 -12.39
C MET A 18 2.26 -21.93 -11.28
N ALA A 19 2.62 -22.21 -10.04
CA ALA A 19 2.51 -21.21 -8.98
C ALA A 19 3.52 -20.13 -9.31
N ALA A 20 3.08 -19.06 -9.99
CA ALA A 20 3.86 -17.84 -10.12
C ALA A 20 4.01 -17.22 -8.72
N ALA A 21 4.97 -17.72 -7.95
CA ALA A 21 5.49 -17.02 -6.81
C ALA A 21 6.15 -15.75 -7.37
N PHE A 22 5.49 -14.61 -7.26
CA PHE A 22 6.13 -13.31 -7.49
C PHE A 22 7.25 -13.18 -6.46
N ALA A 23 8.46 -13.57 -6.85
CA ALA A 23 9.63 -13.41 -6.02
C ALA A 23 9.86 -11.90 -5.81
N PHE A 24 9.91 -11.48 -4.55
CA PHE A 24 10.24 -10.11 -4.20
C PHE A 24 11.62 -9.74 -4.77
N ASP A 25 11.66 -8.77 -5.70
CA ASP A 25 12.92 -8.27 -6.27
C ASP A 25 13.61 -7.35 -5.26
N SER A 26 14.41 -7.96 -4.40
CA SER A 26 15.19 -7.26 -3.38
C SER A 26 16.21 -6.27 -3.98
N GLY A 27 16.70 -6.50 -5.20
CA GLY A 27 17.68 -5.62 -5.86
C GLY A 27 17.04 -4.32 -6.32
N LYS A 28 15.89 -4.42 -7.01
CA LYS A 28 15.06 -3.26 -7.34
C LYS A 28 14.64 -2.49 -6.09
N TRP A 29 14.18 -3.20 -5.06
CA TRP A 29 13.79 -2.57 -3.80
C TRP A 29 14.94 -1.81 -3.11
N LEU A 30 16.15 -2.39 -3.08
CA LEU A 30 17.33 -1.75 -2.50
C LEU A 30 17.76 -0.49 -3.28
N ALA A 31 17.64 -0.50 -4.60
CA ALA A 31 17.94 0.66 -5.43
C ALA A 31 16.90 1.78 -5.23
N GLU A 32 15.62 1.45 -5.24
CA GLU A 32 14.52 2.42 -5.15
C GLU A 32 14.32 2.96 -3.72
N ARG A 33 14.64 2.17 -2.67
CA ARG A 33 14.51 2.63 -1.28
C ARG A 33 15.52 3.71 -0.91
N GLY A 34 16.64 3.85 -1.64
CA GLY A 34 17.69 4.82 -1.31
C GLY A 34 17.33 6.26 -1.67
N ASP A 35 16.36 6.45 -2.57
CA ASP A 35 15.95 7.78 -3.01
C ASP A 35 14.82 8.35 -2.14
N ASP A 36 15.21 9.30 -1.29
CA ASP A 36 14.33 10.08 -0.42
C ASP A 36 13.87 11.41 -1.04
N SER A 37 14.23 11.72 -2.29
CA SER A 37 13.91 13.00 -2.95
C SER A 37 12.41 13.31 -2.96
N ASP A 38 11.58 12.34 -3.34
CA ASP A 38 10.13 12.49 -3.37
C ASP A 38 9.54 12.70 -1.97
N MET A 39 10.08 12.00 -0.97
CA MET A 39 9.66 12.18 0.42
C MET A 39 10.01 13.58 0.92
N LEU A 40 11.24 14.04 0.68
CA LEU A 40 11.69 15.38 1.09
C LEU A 40 10.86 16.47 0.40
N ARG A 41 10.57 16.29 -0.89
CA ARG A 41 9.69 17.18 -1.67
C ARG A 41 8.29 17.27 -1.06
N LEU A 42 7.66 16.13 -0.76
CA LEU A 42 6.31 16.11 -0.18
C LEU A 42 6.28 16.67 1.24
N ARG A 43 7.31 16.40 2.04
CA ARG A 43 7.43 16.96 3.38
C ARG A 43 7.56 18.49 3.34
N ALA A 44 8.39 19.04 2.46
CA ALA A 44 8.50 20.48 2.25
C ALA A 44 7.17 21.06 1.73
N ALA A 45 6.53 20.38 0.76
CA ALA A 45 5.24 20.78 0.24
C ALA A 45 4.16 20.82 1.32
N TYR A 46 4.15 19.84 2.24
CA TYR A 46 3.24 19.86 3.40
C TYR A 46 3.41 21.16 4.21
N GLU A 47 4.65 21.49 4.60
CA GLU A 47 4.95 22.68 5.40
C GLU A 47 4.55 23.99 4.72
N ASP A 48 4.58 24.05 3.39
CA ASP A 48 4.16 25.21 2.63
C ASP A 48 2.64 25.26 2.38
N CYS A 49 2.04 24.13 2.05
CA CYS A 49 0.60 24.02 1.81
C CYS A 49 -0.21 24.37 3.05
N VAL A 50 0.18 23.91 4.24
CA VAL A 50 -0.59 24.18 5.48
C VAL A 50 -0.74 25.66 5.80
N LYS A 51 0.20 26.50 5.36
CA LYS A 51 0.16 27.96 5.55
C LYS A 51 -0.82 28.68 4.61
N LYS A 52 -1.26 28.00 3.55
CA LYS A 52 -2.07 28.55 2.45
C LYS A 52 -3.50 27.98 2.43
N ILE A 53 -3.88 27.19 3.44
CA ILE A 53 -5.24 26.64 3.54
C ILE A 53 -6.16 27.76 4.01
N GLU A 54 -7.14 28.12 3.19
CA GLU A 54 -8.12 29.15 3.54
C GLU A 54 -9.46 28.53 3.95
N ALA A 55 -10.10 27.80 3.04
CA ALA A 55 -11.41 27.20 3.24
C ALA A 55 -11.38 25.70 2.88
N PRO A 56 -10.93 24.82 3.79
CA PRO A 56 -10.91 23.39 3.52
C PRO A 56 -12.34 22.84 3.44
N ALA A 57 -12.57 21.99 2.44
CA ALA A 57 -13.84 21.29 2.28
C ALA A 57 -13.95 20.15 3.30
N GLU A 58 -15.14 19.95 3.85
CA GLU A 58 -15.41 18.93 4.85
C GLU A 58 -15.93 17.62 4.22
N ASN A 59 -15.64 16.50 4.87
CA ASN A 59 -16.17 15.17 4.55
C ASN A 59 -16.01 14.77 3.07
N VAL A 60 -14.79 14.92 2.56
CA VAL A 60 -14.49 14.75 1.14
C VAL A 60 -13.87 13.39 0.82
N SER A 61 -14.00 13.00 -0.44
CA SER A 61 -13.49 11.74 -0.98
C SER A 61 -12.91 11.96 -2.37
N PHE A 62 -11.66 11.55 -2.57
CA PHE A 62 -10.93 11.66 -3.84
C PHE A 62 -10.44 10.29 -4.31
N PRO A 63 -10.78 9.85 -5.55
CA PRO A 63 -10.09 8.72 -6.16
C PRO A 63 -8.63 9.12 -6.45
N LEU A 64 -7.69 8.24 -6.08
CA LEU A 64 -6.26 8.44 -6.33
C LEU A 64 -5.78 7.60 -7.51
N GLU A 65 -6.30 6.38 -7.65
CA GLU A 65 -6.04 5.48 -8.78
C GLU A 65 -7.29 4.72 -9.20
N THR A 66 -7.33 4.34 -10.47
CA THR A 66 -8.34 3.46 -11.05
C THR A 66 -7.66 2.27 -11.74
N TYR A 67 -8.36 1.14 -11.74
CA TYR A 67 -8.08 0.02 -12.62
C TYR A 67 -8.37 0.39 -14.08
N PRO A 68 -7.90 -0.41 -15.07
CA PRO A 68 -8.13 -0.13 -16.50
C PRO A 68 -9.62 -0.08 -16.90
N ASP A 69 -10.49 -0.76 -16.15
CA ASP A 69 -11.94 -0.77 -16.33
C ASP A 69 -12.64 0.48 -15.74
N GLY A 70 -11.88 1.38 -15.09
CA GLY A 70 -12.38 2.57 -14.42
C GLY A 70 -12.78 2.36 -12.96
N THR A 71 -12.74 1.13 -12.45
CA THR A 71 -13.03 0.83 -11.04
C THR A 71 -11.98 1.50 -10.14
N VAL A 72 -12.39 2.07 -9.01
CA VAL A 72 -11.46 2.74 -8.09
C VAL A 72 -10.53 1.71 -7.46
N LYS A 73 -9.22 1.89 -7.68
CA LYS A 73 -8.17 1.10 -7.04
C LYS A 73 -7.82 1.68 -5.69
N SER A 74 -7.71 3.00 -5.59
CA SER A 74 -7.39 3.66 -4.32
C SER A 74 -8.12 4.98 -4.13
N ARG A 75 -8.41 5.30 -2.87
CA ARG A 75 -9.22 6.46 -2.48
C ARG A 75 -8.69 7.13 -1.23
N LEU A 76 -8.63 8.45 -1.23
CA LEU A 76 -8.46 9.28 -0.04
C LEU A 76 -9.83 9.73 0.46
N ARG A 77 -10.16 9.44 1.71
CA ARG A 77 -11.24 10.10 2.45
C ARG A 77 -10.61 11.02 3.49
N ALA A 78 -11.22 12.16 3.74
CA ALA A 78 -10.73 13.10 4.74
C ALA A 78 -11.89 13.81 5.44
N GLY A 79 -11.74 14.03 6.75
CA GLY A 79 -12.65 14.89 7.51
C GLY A 79 -12.59 16.32 7.00
N ARG A 80 -11.40 16.82 6.67
CA ARG A 80 -11.19 18.08 5.94
C ARG A 80 -10.13 17.90 4.87
N ALA A 81 -10.28 18.56 3.72
CA ALA A 81 -9.20 18.62 2.73
C ALA A 81 -9.20 19.93 1.96
N PHE A 82 -8.04 20.25 1.39
CA PHE A 82 -7.88 21.38 0.47
C PHE A 82 -7.05 20.92 -0.73
N MET A 83 -7.56 21.19 -1.93
CA MET A 83 -6.88 20.85 -3.18
C MET A 83 -6.19 22.08 -3.75
N PHE A 84 -4.88 22.01 -3.88
CA PHE A 84 -4.05 23.02 -4.51
C PHE A 84 -4.04 22.77 -6.03
N LEU A 85 -4.87 23.49 -6.77
CA LEU A 85 -5.12 23.24 -8.20
C LEU A 85 -3.88 23.46 -9.09
N ASP A 86 -2.99 24.37 -8.69
CA ASP A 86 -1.75 24.71 -9.37
C ASP A 86 -0.74 23.54 -9.36
N THR A 87 -0.61 22.89 -8.20
CA THR A 87 0.35 21.81 -7.98
C THR A 87 -0.25 20.43 -8.25
N GLY A 88 -1.54 20.27 -7.96
CA GLY A 88 -2.24 18.99 -7.90
C GLY A 88 -2.14 18.30 -6.53
N PHE A 89 -1.66 19.01 -5.50
CA PHE A 89 -1.59 18.48 -4.14
C PHE A 89 -2.96 18.49 -3.47
N ILE A 90 -3.18 17.49 -2.63
CA ILE A 90 -4.30 17.44 -1.70
C ILE A 90 -3.71 17.41 -0.30
N TRP A 91 -3.95 18.47 0.48
CA TRP A 91 -3.81 18.39 1.93
C TRP A 91 -5.08 17.78 2.52
N GLY A 92 -4.94 16.94 3.53
CA GLY A 92 -6.07 16.36 4.25
C GLY A 92 -5.81 16.20 5.76
N GLU A 93 -6.89 16.27 6.52
CA GLU A 93 -6.95 16.04 7.96
C GLU A 93 -7.96 14.95 8.29
N ASN A 94 -7.68 14.14 9.31
CA ASN A 94 -8.47 12.96 9.69
C ASN A 94 -8.70 12.05 8.47
N ILE A 95 -7.59 11.58 7.91
CA ILE A 95 -7.57 10.93 6.61
C ILE A 95 -7.66 9.42 6.73
N ARG A 96 -8.24 8.81 5.70
CA ARG A 96 -8.23 7.37 5.45
C ARG A 96 -7.94 7.13 3.98
N VAL A 97 -6.78 6.57 3.70
CA VAL A 97 -6.37 6.15 2.36
C VAL A 97 -6.65 4.66 2.24
N GLU A 98 -7.49 4.29 1.30
CA GLU A 98 -8.02 2.93 1.12
C GLU A 98 -7.51 2.35 -0.19
N GLN A 99 -7.12 1.08 -0.17
CA GLN A 99 -6.82 0.26 -1.34
C GLN A 99 -7.92 -0.78 -1.50
N TYR A 100 -8.47 -0.89 -2.70
CA TYR A 100 -9.56 -1.78 -3.06
C TYR A 100 -9.06 -2.86 -4.00
N ARG A 101 -9.60 -4.07 -3.87
CA ARG A 101 -9.40 -5.14 -4.87
C ARG A 101 -9.98 -4.74 -6.23
N ALA A 102 -9.57 -5.45 -7.27
CA ALA A 102 -10.05 -5.23 -8.65
C ALA A 102 -11.58 -5.37 -8.78
N ASP A 103 -12.22 -6.18 -7.93
CA ASP A 103 -13.68 -6.28 -7.88
C ASP A 103 -14.36 -5.05 -7.25
N GLY A 104 -13.60 -4.13 -6.66
CA GLY A 104 -14.08 -2.89 -6.03
C GLY A 104 -14.87 -3.08 -4.74
N THR A 105 -15.11 -4.31 -4.30
CA THR A 105 -16.06 -4.62 -3.20
C THR A 105 -15.43 -4.56 -1.82
N THR A 106 -14.13 -4.85 -1.73
CA THR A 106 -13.44 -5.05 -0.44
C THR A 106 -12.20 -4.17 -0.34
N VAL A 107 -12.07 -3.49 0.80
CA VAL A 107 -10.83 -2.80 1.19
C VAL A 107 -9.81 -3.87 1.54
N GLU A 108 -8.73 -3.95 0.74
CA GLU A 108 -7.61 -4.85 0.96
C GLU A 108 -6.69 -4.33 2.08
N GLY A 109 -6.55 -3.01 2.15
CA GLY A 109 -5.82 -2.35 3.22
C GLY A 109 -6.13 -0.87 3.28
N PHE A 110 -5.82 -0.26 4.41
CA PHE A 110 -6.01 1.18 4.60
C PHE A 110 -4.95 1.77 5.51
N LEU A 111 -4.70 3.07 5.31
CA LEU A 111 -3.87 3.93 6.16
C LEU A 111 -4.77 5.04 6.72
N THR A 112 -4.85 5.16 8.04
CA THR A 112 -5.43 6.33 8.71
C THR A 112 -4.34 7.22 9.27
N ALA A 113 -4.55 8.54 9.23
CA ALA A 113 -3.61 9.50 9.79
C ALA A 113 -4.29 10.81 10.23
N ASP A 114 -3.59 11.55 11.08
CA ASP A 114 -4.05 12.85 11.55
C ASP A 114 -4.01 13.89 10.41
N ASN A 115 -2.88 13.97 9.70
CA ASN A 115 -2.64 14.93 8.62
C ASN A 115 -1.82 14.31 7.49
N CYS A 116 -2.14 14.63 6.24
CA CYS A 116 -1.33 14.23 5.10
C CYS A 116 -1.31 15.28 3.99
N ILE A 117 -0.29 15.19 3.14
CA ILE A 117 -0.32 15.73 1.78
C ILE A 117 -0.17 14.57 0.79
N VAL A 118 -0.96 14.60 -0.28
CA VAL A 118 -0.92 13.62 -1.36
C VAL A 118 -0.68 14.34 -2.68
N ASP A 119 0.25 13.86 -3.47
CA ASP A 119 0.45 14.29 -4.85
C ASP A 119 -0.24 13.32 -5.79
N ARG A 120 -1.24 13.83 -6.51
CA ARG A 120 -2.01 13.04 -7.49
C ARG A 120 -1.17 12.62 -8.70
N LYS A 121 -0.13 13.37 -9.05
CA LYS A 121 0.72 13.08 -10.22
C LYS A 121 1.64 11.89 -9.94
N SER A 122 2.39 11.94 -8.83
CA SER A 122 3.28 10.85 -8.42
C SER A 122 2.58 9.73 -7.67
N LYS A 123 1.31 9.94 -7.26
CA LYS A 123 0.51 8.99 -6.47
C LYS A 123 1.23 8.57 -5.19
N SER A 124 1.86 9.54 -4.55
CA SER A 124 2.61 9.38 -3.31
C SER A 124 2.14 10.41 -2.29
N GLY A 125 2.40 10.14 -1.01
CA GLY A 125 1.97 11.02 0.07
C GLY A 125 2.94 11.03 1.24
N TRP A 126 2.90 12.15 1.96
CA TRP A 126 3.56 12.32 3.24
C TRP A 126 2.51 12.51 4.32
N VAL A 127 2.61 11.69 5.37
CA VAL A 127 1.83 11.81 6.59
C VAL A 127 2.64 12.57 7.63
N GLN A 128 2.06 13.66 8.13
CA GLN A 128 2.59 14.40 9.27
C GLN A 128 1.91 13.93 10.55
N GLY A 129 2.69 13.44 11.51
CA GLY A 129 2.17 12.96 12.80
C GLY A 129 1.95 11.46 12.82
N ASN A 130 0.93 11.00 13.55
CA ASN A 130 0.68 9.59 13.77
C ASN A 130 -0.08 8.98 12.58
N ALA A 131 0.22 7.72 12.31
CA ALA A 131 -0.54 6.92 11.38
C ALA A 131 -0.66 5.47 11.84
N HIS A 132 -1.73 4.86 11.34
CA HIS A 132 -2.07 3.47 11.51
C HIS A 132 -2.39 2.90 10.15
N MET A 133 -1.83 1.73 9.83
CA MET A 133 -2.17 0.97 8.64
C MET A 133 -2.64 -0.43 9.05
N ASP A 134 -3.69 -0.90 8.39
CA ASP A 134 -4.10 -2.30 8.41
C ASP A 134 -3.98 -2.82 6.98
N TRP A 135 -3.19 -3.88 6.80
CA TRP A 135 -3.05 -4.59 5.54
C TRP A 135 -3.18 -6.08 5.79
N ASP A 136 -4.28 -6.67 5.34
CA ASP A 136 -4.57 -8.10 5.50
C ASP A 136 -4.37 -8.61 6.95
N GLY A 137 -4.76 -7.80 7.95
CA GLY A 137 -4.60 -8.12 9.36
C GLY A 137 -3.18 -7.95 9.91
N THR A 138 -2.26 -7.41 9.11
CA THR A 138 -1.00 -6.84 9.61
C THR A 138 -1.24 -5.38 9.97
N LEU A 139 -1.09 -5.07 11.26
CA LEU A 139 -1.21 -3.72 11.78
C LEU A 139 0.16 -3.07 11.84
N ILE A 140 0.26 -1.86 11.30
CA ILE A 140 1.47 -1.06 11.33
C ILE A 140 1.13 0.29 11.92
N LYS A 141 1.88 0.74 12.92
CA LYS A 141 1.78 2.08 13.48
C LYS A 141 3.10 2.79 13.37
N GLY A 142 3.06 4.11 13.29
CA GLY A 142 4.26 4.93 13.36
C GLY A 142 4.00 6.40 13.16
N ARG A 143 5.09 7.16 13.06
CA ARG A 143 5.06 8.61 12.87
C ARG A 143 5.98 9.05 11.75
N GLY A 144 5.46 9.97 10.94
CA GLY A 144 6.11 10.36 9.69
C GLY A 144 6.07 9.18 8.76
N ILE A 145 5.08 9.13 7.86
CA ILE A 145 4.98 8.02 6.90
C ILE A 145 5.04 8.59 5.50
N TYR A 146 5.94 8.04 4.70
CA TYR A 146 5.92 8.20 3.26
C TYR A 146 5.29 6.96 2.64
N PHE A 147 4.38 7.13 1.69
CA PHE A 147 3.85 6.04 0.88
C PHE A 147 3.93 6.38 -0.61
N SER A 148 4.14 5.37 -1.44
CA SER A 148 4.10 5.49 -2.90
C SER A 148 3.33 4.32 -3.48
N PHE A 149 2.25 4.61 -4.21
CA PHE A 149 1.53 3.56 -4.92
C PHE A 149 2.25 3.12 -6.18
N GLY A 150 2.91 4.04 -6.90
CA GLY A 150 3.69 3.69 -8.08
C GLY A 150 4.90 2.81 -7.78
N ARG A 151 5.52 2.99 -6.61
CA ARG A 151 6.68 2.20 -6.16
C ARG A 151 6.32 1.07 -5.18
N GLU A 152 5.06 0.95 -4.81
CA GLU A 152 4.51 -0.10 -3.94
C GLU A 152 5.28 -0.29 -2.62
N PHE A 153 5.66 0.81 -1.95
CA PHE A 153 6.27 0.73 -0.62
C PHE A 153 5.85 1.87 0.31
N ILE A 154 6.08 1.63 1.60
CA ILE A 154 5.98 2.63 2.67
C ILE A 154 7.31 2.77 3.40
N LYS A 155 7.59 3.97 3.91
CA LYS A 155 8.68 4.25 4.86
C LYS A 155 8.09 4.88 6.11
N ILE A 156 8.50 4.39 7.27
CA ILE A 156 8.05 4.87 8.58
C ILE A 156 9.28 5.35 9.34
N PHE A 157 9.27 6.61 9.74
CA PHE A 157 10.48 7.28 10.20
C PHE A 157 10.69 7.20 11.71
N SER A 158 9.64 7.02 12.51
CA SER A 158 9.77 6.95 13.96
C SER A 158 8.59 6.23 14.64
N GLN A 159 8.81 5.80 15.87
CA GLN A 159 7.80 5.17 16.74
C GLN A 159 7.06 4.00 16.07
N THR A 160 7.80 3.20 15.30
CA THR A 160 7.26 2.10 14.51
C THR A 160 6.88 0.91 15.38
N GLU A 161 5.67 0.42 15.18
CA GLU A 161 5.19 -0.84 15.73
C GLU A 161 4.55 -1.67 14.61
N ILE A 162 4.95 -2.93 14.48
CA ILE A 162 4.37 -3.87 13.51
C ILE A 162 3.80 -5.06 14.29
N ARG A 163 2.51 -5.36 14.10
CA ARG A 163 1.84 -6.54 14.63
C ARG A 163 1.26 -7.34 13.48
N ALA A 164 1.78 -8.54 13.25
CA ALA A 164 1.23 -9.45 12.23
C ALA A 164 0.54 -10.63 12.92
N LYS A 165 -0.58 -11.10 12.34
CA LYS A 165 -1.34 -12.26 12.84
C LYS A 165 -0.50 -13.54 12.94
N SER A 166 0.50 -13.69 12.08
CA SER A 166 1.45 -14.80 12.14
C SER A 166 2.81 -14.35 11.61
N LEU A 167 3.81 -14.33 12.48
CA LEU A 167 5.21 -14.19 12.08
C LEU A 167 5.82 -15.58 12.00
N ARG A 168 5.92 -16.14 10.78
CA ARG A 168 6.73 -17.34 10.55
C ARG A 168 8.17 -16.90 10.36
N LEU A 169 8.92 -16.80 11.46
CA LEU A 169 10.36 -16.62 11.40
C LEU A 169 10.98 -17.96 10.97
N GLY A 170 11.80 -17.93 9.92
CA GLY A 170 12.41 -19.12 9.34
C GLY A 170 13.23 -19.91 10.36
N SER A 171 12.91 -21.20 10.47
CA SER A 171 13.57 -22.29 11.21
C SER A 171 13.79 -22.11 12.72
N GLY A 172 12.88 -22.69 13.51
CA GLY A 172 13.23 -23.33 14.78
C GLY A 172 12.40 -22.91 15.99
N LYS A 173 11.30 -23.62 16.21
CA LYS A 173 10.34 -23.55 17.34
C LYS A 173 9.37 -22.37 17.28
N GLU A 174 8.11 -22.73 17.11
CA GLU A 174 6.97 -21.92 17.53
C GLU A 174 7.21 -21.45 18.97
N LEU A 175 7.28 -20.14 19.17
CA LEU A 175 7.09 -19.55 20.47
C LEU A 175 5.61 -19.19 20.57
N LEU A 176 4.82 -20.20 20.94
CA LEU A 176 3.55 -19.99 21.61
C LEU A 176 3.79 -20.16 23.11
N GLN A 177 3.47 -19.14 23.89
CA GLN A 177 2.32 -19.15 24.80
C GLN A 177 1.84 -17.73 25.00
#